data_AF-A0A819DRQ4-F1
#
_entry.id   AF-A0A819DRQ4-F1
#
_cell.length_a   1.000
_cell.length_b   1.000
_cell.length_c   1.000
_cell.angle_alpha   90.00
_cell.angle_beta   90.00
_cell.angle_gamma   90.00
#
_symmetry.space_group_name_H-M   'P 1'
#
loop_
_entity.id
_entity.type
_entity.pdbx_description
1 polymer ?
#
loop_
_entity_poly.entity_id
_entity_poly.type
_entity_poly.pdbx_seq_one_letter_code
_entity_poly.pdbx_strand_id
1 'polypeptide(L)'
;MSRFTNLTTRTNEFEENILEDMCVSDEDDSNGGEADSKDDSENNSEADEDDSENNSEDDEDDSENNSESDSECDEDNSNDDSERDSSPTLLPSSVSRCPWTFSNGWIGNRWKPPVPVPKWDPKVINATQPAPACSQPASPITSIRTPNTMSEDCLYLNIFTPLSSNSLSTSLLPVMIFIHGGHFQFGDASQSIYESGHLVNTTNIIIALIQYRLGVFGFLATGNGPNDLKGNYGILDQRLAIAWIKDNIDVFGGNPNEITLFGQSSGGQSTALHYVTSEMQPFFQRAIIQSAPMTIPFRTYSEYVIPGVLLAGQLHCTIGDVACFLTRSMDEIIAAQNAVNALEILYRMVSNSWGFS
;
A
#
# COMPACT_ATOMS: atom_id res chain seq x y z
N MET A 1 -3.88 -21.36 22.96
CA MET A 1 -4.60 -20.70 24.08
C MET A 1 -3.69 -19.94 25.09
N SER A 2 -2.46 -19.50 24.74
CA SER A 2 -1.60 -18.78 25.72
C SER A 2 -0.63 -17.73 25.12
N ARG A 3 -0.93 -17.12 23.95
CA ARG A 3 -0.04 -16.08 23.37
C ARG A 3 -0.70 -14.75 23.05
N PHE A 4 -2.01 -14.60 23.20
CA PHE A 4 -2.72 -13.32 22.97
C PHE A 4 -3.23 -12.65 24.26
N THR A 5 -3.14 -13.32 25.41
CA THR A 5 -3.56 -12.77 26.72
C THR A 5 -2.68 -11.59 27.18
N ASN A 6 -1.50 -11.38 26.59
CA ASN A 6 -0.58 -10.31 26.97
C ASN A 6 -0.84 -8.95 26.28
N LEU A 7 -1.70 -8.89 25.27
CA LEU A 7 -2.10 -7.60 24.68
C LEU A 7 -3.12 -6.88 25.58
N THR A 8 -3.97 -7.63 26.28
CA THR A 8 -5.06 -7.08 27.12
C THR A 8 -4.60 -6.69 28.53
N THR A 9 -3.53 -7.29 29.08
CA THR A 9 -3.05 -6.99 30.44
C THR A 9 -2.14 -5.78 30.53
N ARG A 10 -1.63 -5.25 29.41
CA ARG A 10 -0.76 -4.06 29.40
C ARG A 10 -1.50 -2.73 29.29
N THR A 11 -2.81 -2.72 29.05
CA THR A 11 -3.57 -1.46 28.96
C THR A 11 -3.58 -0.67 30.28
N ASN A 12 -3.32 -1.32 31.42
CA ASN A 12 -3.41 -0.67 32.74
C ASN A 12 -2.09 -0.08 33.26
N GLU A 13 -0.95 -0.28 32.57
CA GLU A 13 0.35 0.34 32.93
C GLU A 13 0.74 1.48 31.97
N PHE A 14 -0.09 1.78 30.97
CA PHE A 14 0.19 2.74 29.90
C PHE A 14 -0.36 4.16 30.14
N GLU A 15 -1.13 4.40 31.21
CA GLU A 15 -1.84 5.69 31.38
C GLU A 15 -0.98 6.89 31.81
N GLU A 16 0.31 6.74 32.13
CA GLU A 16 1.07 7.86 32.74
C GLU A 16 2.12 8.57 31.86
N ASN A 17 2.35 8.28 30.57
CA ASN A 17 3.43 8.97 29.82
C ASN A 17 3.27 9.16 28.28
N ILE A 18 2.05 9.24 27.72
CA ILE A 18 1.84 9.30 26.24
C ILE A 18 1.57 10.72 25.71
N LEU A 19 2.42 11.71 26.04
CA LEU A 19 2.30 13.05 25.43
C LEU A 19 3.59 13.56 24.77
N GLU A 20 4.70 12.81 24.76
CA GLU A 20 5.99 13.30 24.22
C GLU A 20 6.53 12.57 22.98
N ASP A 21 5.87 11.51 22.50
CA ASP A 21 6.37 10.69 21.39
C ASP A 21 5.43 10.85 20.17
N MET A 22 5.55 11.95 19.42
CA MET A 22 4.67 12.27 18.28
C MET A 22 5.42 12.48 16.96
N CYS A 23 4.82 12.01 15.86
CA CYS A 23 5.16 12.41 14.50
C CYS A 23 4.41 13.71 14.19
N VAL A 24 5.12 14.81 13.92
CA VAL A 24 4.53 16.12 13.61
C VAL A 24 4.80 16.44 12.14
N SER A 25 3.78 16.93 11.43
CA SER A 25 3.93 17.57 10.12
C SER A 25 4.20 19.06 10.33
N ASP A 26 5.30 19.59 9.77
CA ASP A 26 5.61 21.02 9.83
C ASP A 26 4.55 21.84 9.05
N GLU A 27 4.05 22.92 9.65
CA GLU A 27 3.29 23.97 8.97
C GLU A 27 4.28 25.00 8.39
N ASP A 28 4.07 25.43 7.14
CA ASP A 28 4.85 26.47 6.48
C ASP A 28 4.67 27.82 7.19
N ASP A 29 5.60 28.18 8.06
CA ASP A 29 5.76 29.52 8.60
C ASP A 29 6.52 30.40 7.58
N SER A 30 5.80 31.19 6.79
CA SER A 30 6.39 32.39 6.20
C SER A 30 5.39 33.53 6.11
N ASN A 31 5.40 34.37 7.13
CA ASN A 31 4.75 35.67 7.15
C ASN A 31 5.80 36.76 6.86
N GLY A 32 5.62 37.47 5.74
CA GLY A 32 5.97 38.88 5.51
C GLY A 32 7.39 39.39 5.78
N GLY A 33 8.13 39.65 4.69
CA GLY A 33 9.28 40.56 4.66
C GLY A 33 9.47 41.15 3.26
N GLU A 34 9.28 42.46 3.15
CA GLU A 34 9.07 43.25 1.94
C GLU A 34 10.38 43.67 1.22
N ALA A 35 10.28 43.83 -0.11
CA ALA A 35 11.01 44.76 -1.00
C ALA A 35 12.55 44.66 -1.18
N ASP A 36 13.01 44.49 -2.42
CA ASP A 36 13.28 45.58 -3.40
C ASP A 36 14.52 45.33 -4.30
N SER A 37 14.36 45.65 -5.60
CA SER A 37 15.40 46.04 -6.58
C SER A 37 16.45 44.98 -7.00
N LYS A 38 17.11 45.00 -8.16
CA LYS A 38 17.04 45.59 -9.51
C LYS A 38 18.25 45.00 -10.25
N ASP A 39 18.18 45.05 -11.57
CA ASP A 39 19.30 45.19 -12.52
C ASP A 39 20.21 43.99 -12.86
N ASP A 40 20.15 43.71 -14.17
CA ASP A 40 21.25 43.77 -15.13
C ASP A 40 22.13 42.53 -15.40
N SER A 41 21.77 41.87 -16.51
CA SER A 41 22.49 41.94 -17.79
C SER A 41 23.63 40.95 -18.12
N GLU A 42 23.73 40.73 -19.44
CA GLU A 42 24.84 40.23 -20.27
C GLU A 42 24.95 38.69 -20.41
N ASN A 43 24.63 38.09 -21.57
CA ASN A 43 25.12 38.20 -22.97
C ASN A 43 26.18 37.15 -23.33
N ASN A 44 25.88 36.37 -24.37
CA ASN A 44 26.68 35.96 -25.54
C ASN A 44 26.32 34.53 -25.98
N SER A 45 25.67 34.32 -27.14
CA SER A 45 26.23 34.27 -28.52
C SER A 45 27.08 32.99 -28.71
N GLU A 46 27.02 32.16 -29.75
CA GLU A 46 26.70 32.18 -31.19
C GLU A 46 26.19 30.76 -31.56
N ALA A 47 25.15 30.58 -32.38
CA ALA A 47 25.14 30.38 -33.83
C ALA A 47 26.06 29.25 -34.36
N ASP A 48 25.46 28.22 -34.98
CA ASP A 48 25.89 27.71 -36.29
C ASP A 48 24.77 26.85 -36.91
N GLU A 49 24.57 27.09 -38.21
CA GLU A 49 23.59 26.55 -39.15
C GLU A 49 24.01 25.16 -39.66
N ASP A 50 23.06 24.31 -40.06
CA ASP A 50 23.06 23.76 -41.43
C ASP A 50 21.79 22.94 -41.77
N ASP A 51 21.44 23.05 -43.04
CA ASP A 51 20.22 22.68 -43.76
C ASP A 51 19.94 21.18 -43.93
N SER A 52 18.66 20.82 -44.13
CA SER A 52 18.21 20.14 -45.37
C SER A 52 16.68 19.89 -45.42
N GLU A 53 16.02 20.69 -46.25
CA GLU A 53 15.03 20.35 -47.31
C GLU A 53 13.89 19.31 -47.10
N ASN A 54 12.67 19.86 -47.16
CA ASN A 54 11.54 19.56 -48.07
C ASN A 54 11.10 18.11 -48.38
N ASN A 55 9.82 17.82 -48.14
CA ASN A 55 8.84 17.73 -49.24
C ASN A 55 7.39 17.78 -48.73
N SER A 56 6.59 18.59 -49.43
CA SER A 56 5.15 18.79 -49.35
C SER A 56 4.42 18.04 -50.48
N GLU A 57 3.08 18.11 -50.41
CA GLU A 57 2.05 17.78 -51.44
C GLU A 57 1.58 16.31 -51.40
N ASP A 58 0.37 15.97 -50.93
CA ASP A 58 -1.03 16.37 -51.24
C ASP A 58 -1.69 15.55 -52.38
N ASP A 59 -2.96 15.23 -52.11
CA ASP A 59 -4.10 14.97 -53.01
C ASP A 59 -4.55 13.53 -53.40
N GLU A 60 -5.73 13.23 -52.83
CA GLU A 60 -7.03 12.87 -53.47
C GLU A 60 -7.46 11.41 -53.74
N ASP A 61 -8.68 11.14 -53.19
CA ASP A 61 -9.81 10.30 -53.62
C ASP A 61 -9.57 8.79 -53.92
N ASP A 62 -10.41 7.84 -53.51
CA ASP A 62 -11.87 7.82 -53.66
C ASP A 62 -12.49 6.60 -52.94
N SER A 63 -13.81 6.69 -52.83
CA SER A 63 -14.82 5.94 -52.08
C SER A 63 -15.10 4.47 -52.48
N GLU A 64 -15.65 3.67 -51.52
CA GLU A 64 -17.03 3.11 -51.58
C GLU A 64 -17.30 1.84 -50.71
N ASN A 65 -18.33 1.98 -49.84
CA ASN A 65 -19.48 1.08 -49.59
C ASN A 65 -19.30 -0.30 -48.88
N ASN A 66 -20.23 -0.79 -48.04
CA ASN A 66 -21.35 -0.26 -47.25
C ASN A 66 -21.92 -1.43 -46.38
N SER A 67 -22.88 -1.10 -45.50
CA SER A 67 -23.83 -1.95 -44.73
C SER A 67 -23.47 -2.33 -43.29
N GLU A 68 -24.34 -2.24 -42.28
CA GLU A 68 -25.55 -1.44 -41.97
C GLU A 68 -26.05 -1.92 -40.58
N SER A 69 -26.89 -1.11 -39.94
CA SER A 69 -27.75 -1.32 -38.76
C SER A 69 -27.18 -1.07 -37.34
N ASP A 70 -27.82 -0.32 -36.44
CA ASP A 70 -28.94 0.62 -36.50
C ASP A 70 -29.10 1.36 -35.14
N SER A 71 -29.59 2.60 -35.20
CA SER A 71 -30.36 3.40 -34.21
C SER A 71 -29.69 3.83 -32.88
N GLU A 72 -29.29 5.10 -32.69
CA GLU A 72 -30.05 6.35 -32.43
C GLU A 72 -30.62 6.51 -31.00
N CYS A 73 -30.12 7.54 -30.29
CA CYS A 73 -30.90 8.44 -29.43
C CYS A 73 -30.12 9.77 -29.26
N ASP A 74 -30.51 10.74 -30.09
CA ASP A 74 -30.40 12.21 -30.08
C ASP A 74 -29.54 12.94 -29.02
N GLU A 75 -28.59 13.71 -29.54
CA GLU A 75 -27.93 14.86 -28.90
C GLU A 75 -28.73 16.15 -29.18
N ASP A 76 -29.19 16.83 -28.12
CA ASP A 76 -29.52 18.25 -28.20
C ASP A 76 -28.22 19.06 -28.00
N ASN A 77 -27.74 19.63 -29.10
CA ASN A 77 -26.63 20.56 -29.16
C ASN A 77 -27.06 21.95 -28.65
N SER A 78 -26.48 22.39 -27.55
CA SER A 78 -26.29 23.82 -27.28
C SER A 78 -24.83 24.07 -26.92
N ASN A 79 -24.11 24.64 -27.88
CA ASN A 79 -22.75 25.14 -27.77
C ASN A 79 -22.62 26.14 -26.61
N ASP A 80 -21.71 25.88 -25.69
CA ASP A 80 -20.95 26.92 -25.00
C ASP A 80 -19.55 26.36 -24.69
N ASP A 81 -18.65 26.52 -25.67
CA ASP A 81 -17.23 26.26 -25.54
C ASP A 81 -16.57 27.42 -24.79
N SER A 82 -16.50 27.32 -23.47
CA SER A 82 -15.39 27.86 -22.68
C SER A 82 -15.40 27.28 -21.27
N GLU A 83 -14.22 26.97 -20.74
CA GLU A 83 -13.95 26.41 -19.40
C GLU A 83 -14.06 24.88 -19.24
N ARG A 84 -13.02 24.17 -19.69
CA ARG A 84 -12.57 22.94 -18.99
C ARG A 84 -11.14 22.56 -19.32
N ASP A 85 -10.19 23.34 -18.80
CA ASP A 85 -8.89 22.80 -18.45
C ASP A 85 -8.59 23.16 -16.98
N SER A 86 -9.15 22.34 -16.09
CA SER A 86 -8.67 22.27 -14.71
C SER A 86 -8.64 20.80 -14.32
N SER A 87 -7.48 20.18 -14.55
CA SER A 87 -7.08 19.05 -13.71
C SER A 87 -7.27 19.48 -12.25
N PRO A 88 -8.02 18.74 -11.41
CA PRO A 88 -8.29 19.16 -10.06
C PRO A 88 -6.96 19.28 -9.33
N THR A 89 -6.60 20.52 -8.97
CA THR A 89 -5.47 20.81 -8.11
C THR A 89 -5.76 20.10 -6.79
N LEU A 90 -4.95 19.09 -6.45
CA LEU A 90 -5.09 18.37 -5.19
C LEU A 90 -5.04 19.41 -4.07
N LEU A 91 -6.15 19.54 -3.32
CA LEU A 91 -6.16 20.37 -2.13
C LEU A 91 -5.05 19.88 -1.18
N PRO A 92 -4.31 20.78 -0.52
CA PRO A 92 -3.39 20.36 0.51
C PRO A 92 -4.18 19.52 1.52
N SER A 93 -3.67 18.36 1.88
CA SER A 93 -4.20 17.56 2.97
C SER A 93 -3.07 17.35 3.96
N SER A 94 -3.37 17.35 5.25
CA SER A 94 -2.37 16.96 6.25
C SER A 94 -2.22 15.45 6.16
N VAL A 95 -1.08 15.02 5.60
CA VAL A 95 -0.71 13.60 5.50
C VAL A 95 0.37 13.33 6.52
N SER A 96 0.01 12.62 7.58
CA SER A 96 0.96 12.13 8.58
C SER A 96 1.32 10.68 8.29
N ARG A 97 2.60 10.40 8.03
CA ARG A 97 3.10 9.04 7.80
C ARG A 97 3.86 8.54 9.01
N CYS A 98 3.27 7.58 9.73
CA CYS A 98 3.85 7.08 10.97
C CYS A 98 4.55 5.74 10.72
N PRO A 99 5.83 5.59 11.09
CA PRO A 99 6.44 4.27 11.14
C PRO A 99 5.77 3.42 12.21
N TRP A 100 5.55 2.14 11.92
CA TRP A 100 5.04 1.22 12.93
C TRP A 100 5.66 -0.18 12.86
N THR A 101 6.99 -0.29 12.78
CA THR A 101 7.80 -1.34 13.45
C THR A 101 9.24 -0.85 13.63
N PHE A 102 9.96 -1.38 14.62
CA PHE A 102 11.35 -0.99 14.91
C PHE A 102 12.28 -1.36 13.76
N SER A 103 12.98 -0.38 13.22
CA SER A 103 14.10 -0.56 12.31
C SER A 103 15.40 -0.19 13.00
N ASN A 104 16.09 -1.21 13.48
CA ASN A 104 17.56 -1.20 13.63
C ASN A 104 18.07 -2.65 13.49
N GLY A 105 17.57 -3.39 12.48
CA GLY A 105 18.07 -4.73 12.14
C GLY A 105 17.03 -5.71 11.63
N TRP A 106 16.47 -5.48 10.43
CA TRP A 106 15.51 -6.39 9.79
C TRP A 106 16.06 -7.77 9.42
N ILE A 107 17.38 -7.90 9.22
CA ILE A 107 18.03 -9.20 8.97
C ILE A 107 17.73 -10.21 10.10
N GLY A 108 17.40 -9.75 11.31
CA GLY A 108 17.01 -10.60 12.45
C GLY A 108 15.52 -10.93 12.59
N ASN A 109 14.61 -10.28 11.86
CA ASN A 109 13.16 -10.37 12.06
C ASN A 109 12.36 -10.90 10.85
N ARG A 110 13.04 -11.23 9.75
CA ARG A 110 12.42 -11.89 8.59
C ARG A 110 11.68 -13.17 9.02
N TRP A 111 10.46 -13.34 8.52
CA TRP A 111 9.54 -14.46 8.83
C TRP A 111 9.26 -14.70 10.31
N LYS A 112 9.16 -13.62 11.09
CA LYS A 112 8.63 -13.64 12.44
C LYS A 112 7.36 -12.79 12.53
N PRO A 113 6.46 -13.08 13.51
CA PRO A 113 5.39 -12.16 13.87
C PRO A 113 5.93 -10.74 14.04
N PRO A 114 5.22 -9.71 13.56
CA PRO A 114 5.63 -8.33 13.77
C PRO A 114 5.58 -8.02 15.27
N VAL A 115 6.42 -7.07 15.67
CA VAL A 115 6.51 -6.60 17.05
C VAL A 115 6.16 -5.11 17.08
N PRO A 116 5.43 -4.64 18.11
CA PRO A 116 5.20 -3.21 18.30
C PRO A 116 6.52 -2.44 18.33
N VAL A 117 6.52 -1.20 17.85
CA VAL A 117 7.66 -0.28 17.94
C VAL A 117 7.97 -0.03 19.42
N PRO A 118 9.16 -0.38 19.94
CA PRO A 118 9.71 0.24 21.14
C PRO A 118 9.73 1.76 21.01
N LYS A 119 9.82 2.48 22.12
CA LYS A 119 10.06 3.94 22.11
C LYS A 119 11.18 4.30 21.12
N TRP A 120 10.91 5.24 20.22
CA TRP A 120 11.81 5.64 19.15
C TRP A 120 12.72 6.80 19.58
N ASP A 121 13.89 6.90 18.94
CA ASP A 121 14.85 7.99 19.09
C ASP A 121 15.39 8.30 17.68
N PRO A 122 15.30 9.54 17.16
CA PRO A 122 14.83 10.78 17.80
C PRO A 122 13.33 10.79 18.15
N LYS A 123 12.95 11.51 19.22
CA LYS A 123 11.55 11.63 19.70
C LYS A 123 10.54 12.09 18.65
N VAL A 124 11.00 12.80 17.62
CA VAL A 124 10.19 13.26 16.48
C VAL A 124 10.70 12.61 15.20
N ILE A 125 9.78 12.04 14.42
CA ILE A 125 10.09 11.42 13.14
C ILE A 125 9.48 12.28 12.04
N ASN A 126 10.27 12.54 11.00
CA ASN A 126 9.77 13.21 9.81
C ASN A 126 8.83 12.29 9.03
N ALA A 127 7.55 12.64 9.03
CA ALA A 127 6.42 11.90 8.50
C ALA A 127 5.93 12.44 7.14
N THR A 128 6.71 13.30 6.48
CA THR A 128 6.29 14.03 5.26
C THR A 128 6.54 13.27 3.96
N GLN A 129 7.40 12.25 3.97
CA GLN A 129 7.78 11.52 2.77
C GLN A 129 7.19 10.10 2.74
N PRO A 130 6.77 9.59 1.57
CA PRO A 130 6.31 8.21 1.45
C PRO A 130 7.37 7.22 1.92
N ALA A 131 6.96 6.28 2.77
CA ALA A 131 7.81 5.17 3.16
C ALA A 131 7.99 4.19 1.98
N PRO A 132 9.10 3.43 1.94
CA PRO A 132 9.30 2.38 0.95
C PRO A 132 8.16 1.36 0.95
N ALA A 133 7.84 0.83 -0.23
CA ALA A 133 6.93 -0.30 -0.34
C ALA A 133 7.58 -1.58 0.21
N CYS A 134 6.77 -2.55 0.63
CA CYS A 134 7.29 -3.85 1.01
C CYS A 134 7.92 -4.57 -0.18
N SER A 135 9.03 -5.28 0.07
CA SER A 135 9.70 -6.14 -0.92
C SER A 135 8.72 -7.06 -1.63
N GLN A 136 8.66 -6.92 -2.96
CA GLN A 136 7.69 -7.61 -3.80
C GLN A 136 8.24 -7.80 -5.22
N PRO A 137 7.74 -8.81 -5.97
CA PRO A 137 7.93 -8.86 -7.40
C PRO A 137 7.27 -7.68 -8.11
N ALA A 138 7.67 -7.43 -9.36
CA ALA A 138 7.02 -6.45 -10.21
C ALA A 138 5.52 -6.79 -10.38
N SER A 139 4.68 -5.75 -10.35
CA SER A 139 3.25 -5.90 -10.59
C SER A 139 3.01 -6.22 -12.07
N PRO A 140 2.25 -7.30 -12.39
CA PRO A 140 1.83 -7.59 -13.75
C PRO A 140 0.63 -6.75 -14.21
N ILE A 141 0.07 -5.90 -13.33
CA ILE A 141 -1.15 -5.13 -13.58
C ILE A 141 -0.77 -3.67 -13.82
N THR A 142 -1.08 -3.11 -14.98
CA THR A 142 -0.70 -1.74 -15.38
C THR A 142 -1.25 -0.66 -14.45
N SER A 143 -2.46 -0.86 -13.90
CA SER A 143 -3.10 0.08 -12.98
C SER A 143 -2.49 0.08 -11.57
N ILE A 144 -1.71 -0.96 -11.22
CA ILE A 144 -1.01 -1.07 -9.94
C ILE A 144 0.48 -1.00 -10.27
N ARG A 145 1.08 0.19 -10.18
CA ARG A 145 2.48 0.39 -10.58
C ARG A 145 3.42 -0.37 -9.64
N THR A 146 4.47 -0.95 -10.21
CA THR A 146 5.59 -1.47 -9.42
C THR A 146 6.24 -0.30 -8.66
N PRO A 147 6.43 -0.40 -7.34
CA PRO A 147 7.05 0.68 -6.56
C PRO A 147 8.48 0.94 -7.01
N ASN A 148 8.88 2.22 -7.08
CA ASN A 148 10.25 2.61 -7.41
C ASN A 148 11.23 2.33 -6.26
N THR A 149 10.73 2.38 -5.03
CA THR A 149 11.53 2.16 -3.81
C THR A 149 10.88 1.05 -3.00
N MET A 150 11.62 -0.02 -2.74
CA MET A 150 11.21 -1.15 -1.92
C MET A 150 12.21 -1.40 -0.81
N SER A 151 11.72 -1.91 0.31
CA SER A 151 12.53 -2.31 1.45
C SER A 151 11.86 -3.47 2.20
N GLU A 152 12.64 -4.27 2.91
CA GLU A 152 12.07 -5.18 3.93
C GLU A 152 11.61 -4.39 5.16
N ASP A 153 12.26 -3.25 5.42
CA ASP A 153 11.80 -2.26 6.37
C ASP A 153 10.68 -1.42 5.74
N CYS A 154 9.46 -1.92 5.82
CA CYS A 154 8.32 -1.41 5.07
C CYS A 154 7.00 -1.32 5.85
N LEU A 155 6.97 -1.69 7.13
CA LEU A 155 5.74 -1.65 7.93
C LEU A 155 5.48 -0.23 8.45
N TYR A 156 4.98 0.60 7.55
CA TYR A 156 4.56 1.99 7.76
C TYR A 156 3.07 2.13 7.46
N LEU A 157 2.48 3.23 7.89
CA LEU A 157 1.11 3.60 7.53
C LEU A 157 1.04 5.09 7.18
N ASN A 158 0.06 5.43 6.35
CA ASN A 158 -0.24 6.79 5.94
C ASN A 158 -1.59 7.19 6.56
N ILE A 159 -1.64 8.27 7.33
CA ILE A 159 -2.85 8.84 7.91
C ILE A 159 -3.16 10.14 7.20
N PHE A 160 -4.36 10.23 6.65
CA PHE A 160 -4.91 11.42 6.02
C PHE A 160 -5.97 12.02 6.94
N THR A 161 -5.77 13.28 7.30
CA THR A 161 -6.70 14.05 8.13
C THR A 161 -7.22 15.27 7.36
N PRO A 162 -8.47 15.71 7.59
CA PRO A 162 -8.95 16.95 7.00
C PRO A 162 -8.14 18.17 7.47
N LEU A 163 -7.90 19.17 6.61
CA LEU A 163 -7.19 20.39 7.04
C LEU A 163 -7.93 21.15 8.16
N SER A 164 -9.26 21.13 8.12
CA SER A 164 -10.13 21.77 9.12
C SER A 164 -10.14 21.05 10.47
N SER A 165 -9.56 19.84 10.58
CA SER A 165 -9.49 19.12 11.85
C SER A 165 -8.35 19.58 12.76
N ASN A 166 -7.55 20.57 12.34
CA ASN A 166 -6.54 21.19 13.21
C ASN A 166 -7.23 21.88 14.42
N SER A 167 -7.17 21.21 15.57
CA SER A 167 -7.17 21.76 16.94
C SER A 167 -8.45 22.40 17.53
N LEU A 168 -9.58 22.52 16.82
CA LEU A 168 -10.73 23.30 17.36
C LEU A 168 -12.12 22.65 17.31
N SER A 169 -12.28 21.44 16.76
CA SER A 169 -13.55 20.69 16.88
C SER A 169 -13.49 19.72 18.05
N THR A 170 -14.47 19.79 18.96
CA THR A 170 -14.59 18.90 20.12
C THR A 170 -15.05 17.47 19.76
N SER A 171 -15.39 17.21 18.50
CA SER A 171 -15.87 15.90 18.06
C SER A 171 -14.79 15.14 17.28
N LEU A 172 -14.43 13.97 17.79
CA LEU A 172 -13.58 13.00 17.07
C LEU A 172 -14.28 12.49 15.80
N LEU A 173 -13.51 12.27 14.73
CA LEU A 173 -14.02 11.89 13.40
C LEU A 173 -14.06 10.37 13.19
N PRO A 174 -15.01 9.83 12.42
CA PRO A 174 -14.98 8.44 11.99
C PRO A 174 -13.68 8.10 11.24
N VAL A 175 -13.18 6.89 11.46
CA VAL A 175 -11.90 6.42 10.90
C VAL A 175 -12.16 5.27 9.92
N MET A 176 -11.51 5.31 8.76
CA MET A 176 -11.48 4.21 7.82
C MET A 176 -10.05 3.67 7.66
N ILE A 177 -9.87 2.36 7.79
CA ILE A 177 -8.57 1.70 7.61
C ILE A 177 -8.57 0.91 6.30
N PHE A 178 -7.72 1.29 5.36
CA PHE A 178 -7.60 0.64 4.06
C PHE A 178 -6.52 -0.44 4.05
N ILE A 179 -6.89 -1.63 3.58
CA ILE A 179 -5.95 -2.71 3.24
C ILE A 179 -5.87 -2.82 1.72
N HIS A 180 -4.69 -2.56 1.16
CA HIS A 180 -4.50 -2.62 -0.28
C HIS A 180 -4.56 -4.05 -0.84
N GLY A 181 -4.98 -4.17 -2.10
CA GLY A 181 -5.00 -5.41 -2.87
C GLY A 181 -3.64 -5.81 -3.45
N GLY A 182 -3.66 -6.74 -4.43
CA GLY A 182 -2.48 -7.21 -5.16
C GLY A 182 -2.10 -8.68 -4.92
N HIS A 183 -3.11 -9.55 -4.78
CA HIS A 183 -2.97 -11.01 -4.66
C HIS A 183 -2.08 -11.50 -3.50
N PHE A 184 -1.91 -10.67 -2.47
CA PHE A 184 -0.90 -10.89 -1.41
C PHE A 184 0.55 -10.97 -1.92
N GLN A 185 0.82 -10.61 -3.18
CA GLN A 185 2.14 -10.69 -3.81
C GLN A 185 2.76 -9.33 -4.06
N PHE A 186 1.95 -8.33 -4.38
CA PHE A 186 2.36 -6.97 -4.70
C PHE A 186 1.32 -5.97 -4.16
N GLY A 187 1.61 -4.68 -4.25
CA GLY A 187 0.76 -3.59 -3.77
C GLY A 187 1.53 -2.64 -2.86
N ASP A 188 1.03 -1.41 -2.75
CA ASP A 188 1.65 -0.35 -1.96
C ASP A 188 0.59 0.68 -1.55
N ALA A 189 0.50 0.96 -0.25
CA ALA A 189 -0.38 1.96 0.35
C ALA A 189 -0.03 3.40 -0.04
N SER A 190 1.15 3.63 -0.62
CA SER A 190 1.60 4.95 -1.09
C SER A 190 1.29 5.19 -2.57
N GLN A 191 0.59 4.29 -3.26
CA GLN A 191 0.21 4.53 -4.65
C GLN A 191 -0.78 5.69 -4.79
N SER A 192 -0.61 6.48 -5.85
CA SER A 192 -1.46 7.64 -6.13
C SER A 192 -2.94 7.32 -6.27
N ILE A 193 -3.29 6.09 -6.67
CA ILE A 193 -4.68 5.64 -6.74
C ILE A 193 -5.37 5.55 -5.36
N TYR A 194 -4.61 5.57 -4.27
CA TYR A 194 -5.10 5.54 -2.89
C TYR A 194 -4.93 6.90 -2.19
N GLU A 195 -4.46 7.93 -2.89
CA GLU A 195 -4.36 9.29 -2.37
C GLU A 195 -5.72 9.75 -1.85
N SER A 196 -5.77 10.10 -0.57
CA SER A 196 -7.03 10.26 0.17
C SER A 196 -7.33 11.70 0.57
N GLY A 197 -6.45 12.65 0.23
CA GLY A 197 -6.60 14.06 0.61
C GLY A 197 -7.92 14.71 0.20
N HIS A 198 -8.42 14.42 -1.01
CA HIS A 198 -9.72 14.94 -1.45
C HIS A 198 -10.89 14.33 -0.66
N LEU A 199 -10.83 13.04 -0.38
CA LEU A 199 -11.90 12.31 0.29
C LEU A 199 -12.04 12.75 1.76
N VAL A 200 -10.93 12.86 2.49
CA VAL A 200 -10.96 13.30 3.90
C VAL A 200 -11.48 14.73 4.04
N ASN A 201 -11.06 15.64 3.16
CA ASN A 201 -11.48 17.05 3.19
C ASN A 201 -12.96 17.26 2.79
N THR A 202 -13.54 16.37 1.98
CA THR A 202 -14.94 16.50 1.52
C THR A 202 -15.95 15.77 2.42
N THR A 203 -15.51 14.77 3.17
CA THR A 203 -16.41 13.90 3.96
C THR A 203 -16.19 13.96 5.47
N ASN A 204 -15.17 14.70 5.95
CA ASN A 204 -14.83 14.82 7.37
C ASN A 204 -14.62 13.46 8.04
N ILE A 205 -13.79 12.62 7.42
CA ILE A 205 -13.34 11.33 7.97
C ILE A 205 -11.82 11.30 8.00
N ILE A 206 -11.26 10.39 8.77
CA ILE A 206 -9.84 10.05 8.73
C ILE A 206 -9.66 8.75 7.95
N ILE A 207 -8.65 8.72 7.08
CA ILE A 207 -8.28 7.50 6.35
C ILE A 207 -6.86 7.10 6.73
N ALA A 208 -6.69 5.86 7.17
CA ALA A 208 -5.39 5.24 7.42
C ALA A 208 -5.13 4.14 6.38
N LEU A 209 -4.04 4.22 5.65
CA LEU A 209 -3.60 3.21 4.67
C LEU A 209 -2.42 2.43 5.26
N ILE A 210 -2.51 1.11 5.32
CA ILE A 210 -1.48 0.28 5.99
C ILE A 210 -0.64 -0.52 4.98
N GLN A 211 0.66 -0.61 5.24
CA GLN A 211 1.54 -1.58 4.60
C GLN A 211 1.51 -2.93 5.34
N TYR A 212 1.73 -4.02 4.62
CA TYR A 212 1.94 -5.34 5.19
C TYR A 212 2.89 -6.15 4.31
N ARG A 213 3.62 -7.11 4.88
CA ARG A 213 4.54 -7.94 4.08
C ARG A 213 3.79 -8.75 3.04
N LEU A 214 4.40 -8.85 1.86
CA LEU A 214 3.84 -9.50 0.67
C LEU A 214 4.67 -10.70 0.24
N GLY A 215 4.14 -11.49 -0.70
CA GLY A 215 4.83 -12.61 -1.33
C GLY A 215 5.45 -13.58 -0.31
N VAL A 216 6.65 -14.05 -0.63
CA VAL A 216 7.39 -14.94 0.29
C VAL A 216 7.78 -14.24 1.59
N PHE A 217 7.91 -12.92 1.64
CA PHE A 217 8.23 -12.21 2.88
C PHE A 217 7.08 -12.25 3.89
N GLY A 218 5.83 -12.19 3.41
CA GLY A 218 4.63 -12.21 4.25
C GLY A 218 4.01 -13.59 4.45
N PHE A 219 4.20 -14.52 3.53
CA PHE A 219 3.36 -15.72 3.45
C PHE A 219 4.13 -17.03 3.26
N LEU A 220 5.46 -17.03 3.38
CA LEU A 220 6.27 -18.25 3.26
C LEU A 220 5.90 -19.28 4.35
N ALA A 221 5.58 -20.48 3.88
CA ALA A 221 5.50 -21.68 4.68
C ALA A 221 6.51 -22.71 4.16
N THR A 222 7.25 -23.39 5.04
CA THR A 222 8.34 -24.27 4.61
C THR A 222 8.05 -25.75 4.80
N GLY A 223 7.16 -26.11 5.73
CA GLY A 223 6.81 -27.49 6.01
C GLY A 223 7.91 -28.24 6.78
N ASN A 224 7.49 -29.15 7.65
CA ASN A 224 8.29 -30.19 8.30
C ASN A 224 9.71 -29.79 8.76
N GLY A 225 9.83 -29.33 10.00
CA GLY A 225 11.10 -29.15 10.71
C GLY A 225 10.91 -28.43 12.05
N PRO A 226 11.92 -28.44 12.95
CA PRO A 226 11.84 -27.71 14.22
C PRO A 226 11.74 -26.18 14.05
N ASN A 227 12.14 -25.64 12.89
CA ASN A 227 12.11 -24.22 12.54
C ASN A 227 11.10 -23.90 11.42
N ASP A 228 10.06 -24.71 11.27
CA ASP A 228 9.06 -24.58 10.21
C ASP A 228 8.34 -23.22 10.24
N LEU A 229 8.34 -22.54 9.09
CA LEU A 229 7.61 -21.29 8.89
C LEU A 229 6.13 -21.59 8.62
N LYS A 230 5.25 -20.87 9.31
CA LYS A 230 3.81 -21.13 9.26
C LYS A 230 3.04 -20.20 8.32
N GLY A 231 3.72 -19.23 7.70
CA GLY A 231 3.10 -18.19 6.88
C GLY A 231 2.26 -17.20 7.69
N ASN A 232 1.36 -16.50 7.01
CA ASN A 232 0.45 -15.49 7.55
C ASN A 232 1.11 -14.31 8.30
N TYR A 233 2.42 -14.09 8.14
CA TYR A 233 3.09 -12.93 8.72
C TYR A 233 2.50 -11.62 8.21
N GLY A 234 2.13 -11.53 6.92
CA GLY A 234 1.43 -10.37 6.36
C GLY A 234 0.05 -10.12 7.00
N ILE A 235 -0.68 -11.18 7.40
CA ILE A 235 -1.94 -11.03 8.15
C ILE A 235 -1.68 -10.52 9.56
N LEU A 236 -0.61 -11.00 10.20
CA LEU A 236 -0.22 -10.52 11.52
C LEU A 236 0.23 -9.06 11.49
N ASP A 237 0.88 -8.63 10.41
CA ASP A 237 1.19 -7.21 10.16
C ASP A 237 -0.10 -6.40 10.18
N GLN A 238 -1.07 -6.75 9.33
CA GLN A 238 -2.34 -6.03 9.28
C GLN A 238 -3.03 -5.93 10.65
N ARG A 239 -3.03 -7.00 11.46
CA ARG A 239 -3.60 -6.98 12.81
C ARG A 239 -2.90 -6.01 13.74
N LEU A 240 -1.57 -5.99 13.71
CA LEU A 240 -0.79 -5.06 14.53
C LEU A 240 -1.03 -3.62 14.07
N ALA A 241 -1.22 -3.37 12.77
CA ALA A 241 -1.53 -2.04 12.23
C ALA A 241 -2.88 -1.54 12.76
N ILE A 242 -3.89 -2.41 12.65
CA ILE A 242 -5.25 -2.13 13.10
C ILE A 242 -5.27 -1.86 14.61
N ALA A 243 -4.53 -2.64 15.40
CA ALA A 243 -4.38 -2.41 16.83
C ALA A 243 -3.68 -1.07 17.12
N TRP A 244 -2.58 -0.77 16.43
CA TRP A 244 -1.89 0.51 16.59
C TRP A 244 -2.80 1.69 16.26
N ILE A 245 -3.57 1.62 15.17
CA ILE A 245 -4.52 2.68 14.79
C ILE A 245 -5.57 2.83 15.89
N LYS A 246 -6.16 1.74 16.37
CA LYS A 246 -7.14 1.78 17.47
C LYS A 246 -6.59 2.47 18.73
N ASP A 247 -5.31 2.27 19.04
CA ASP A 247 -4.67 2.79 20.25
C ASP A 247 -4.16 4.23 20.11
N ASN A 248 -4.03 4.77 18.89
CA ASN A 248 -3.36 6.07 18.65
C ASN A 248 -4.15 7.04 17.76
N ILE A 249 -5.28 6.66 17.16
CA ILE A 249 -5.93 7.52 16.15
C ILE A 249 -6.58 8.78 16.73
N ASP A 250 -6.81 8.83 18.04
CA ASP A 250 -7.39 9.96 18.74
C ASP A 250 -6.50 11.21 18.72
N VAL A 251 -5.18 11.05 18.78
CA VAL A 251 -4.25 12.19 18.65
C VAL A 251 -4.26 12.80 17.25
N PHE A 252 -4.75 12.08 16.24
CA PHE A 252 -4.99 12.57 14.89
C PHE A 252 -6.41 13.13 14.70
N GLY A 253 -7.21 13.21 15.78
CA GLY A 253 -8.61 13.66 15.75
C GLY A 253 -9.61 12.57 15.40
N GLY A 254 -9.20 11.29 15.39
CA GLY A 254 -10.06 10.16 15.04
C GLY A 254 -10.77 9.55 16.24
N ASN A 255 -11.96 8.99 16.01
CA ASN A 255 -12.71 8.29 17.03
C ASN A 255 -12.31 6.81 17.03
N PRO A 256 -11.57 6.32 18.04
CA PRO A 256 -11.14 4.93 18.08
C PRO A 256 -12.34 3.97 18.17
N ASN A 257 -13.52 4.45 18.57
CA ASN A 257 -14.75 3.65 18.67
C ASN A 257 -15.61 3.67 17.40
N GLU A 258 -15.17 4.35 16.34
CA GLU A 258 -15.85 4.42 15.05
C GLU A 258 -14.89 4.14 13.88
N ILE A 259 -14.28 2.97 13.91
CA ILE A 259 -13.38 2.44 12.90
C ILE A 259 -14.14 1.52 11.93
N THR A 260 -13.97 1.78 10.63
CA THR A 260 -14.42 0.94 9.53
C THR A 260 -13.22 0.37 8.80
N LEU A 261 -13.10 -0.96 8.74
CA LEU A 261 -12.08 -1.63 7.95
C LEU A 261 -12.56 -1.77 6.50
N PHE A 262 -11.73 -1.48 5.52
CA PHE A 262 -12.07 -1.70 4.12
C PHE A 262 -10.89 -2.13 3.28
N GLY A 263 -11.17 -2.81 2.17
CA GLY A 263 -10.13 -3.25 1.26
C GLY A 263 -10.67 -3.81 -0.05
N GLN A 264 -9.77 -3.85 -1.04
CA GLN A 264 -10.07 -4.29 -2.40
C GLN A 264 -9.26 -5.56 -2.75
N SER A 265 -9.87 -6.50 -3.48
CA SER A 265 -9.23 -7.76 -3.91
C SER A 265 -8.66 -8.54 -2.72
N SER A 266 -7.36 -8.85 -2.66
CA SER A 266 -6.73 -9.48 -1.49
C SER A 266 -6.86 -8.65 -0.20
N GLY A 267 -6.98 -7.33 -0.30
CA GLY A 267 -7.32 -6.46 0.83
C GLY A 267 -8.78 -6.62 1.27
N GLY A 268 -9.68 -6.90 0.33
CA GLY A 268 -11.07 -7.27 0.62
C GLY A 268 -11.16 -8.64 1.28
N GLN A 269 -10.37 -9.62 0.82
CA GLN A 269 -10.22 -10.92 1.48
C GLN A 269 -9.66 -10.76 2.90
N SER A 270 -8.66 -9.90 3.09
CA SER A 270 -8.10 -9.56 4.41
C SER A 270 -9.15 -8.94 5.32
N THR A 271 -9.94 -8.00 4.80
CA THR A 271 -11.05 -7.36 5.52
C THR A 271 -12.09 -8.39 5.97
N ALA A 272 -12.50 -9.30 5.07
CA ALA A 272 -13.40 -10.39 5.39
C ALA A 272 -12.82 -11.32 6.46
N LEU A 273 -11.54 -11.69 6.35
CA LEU A 273 -10.83 -12.53 7.32
C LEU A 273 -10.81 -11.91 8.72
N HIS A 274 -10.48 -10.62 8.83
CA HIS A 274 -10.49 -9.93 10.11
C HIS A 274 -11.91 -9.80 10.66
N TYR A 275 -12.90 -9.54 9.80
CA TYR A 275 -14.31 -9.43 10.22
C TYR A 275 -14.82 -10.73 10.86
N VAL A 276 -14.47 -11.90 10.31
CA VAL A 276 -14.88 -13.20 10.87
C VAL A 276 -13.99 -13.69 12.01
N THR A 277 -12.86 -13.03 12.27
CA THR A 277 -11.98 -13.37 13.38
C THR A 277 -12.50 -12.74 14.67
N SER A 278 -12.98 -13.55 15.61
CA SER A 278 -13.53 -13.08 16.89
C SER A 278 -12.55 -12.21 17.70
N GLU A 279 -11.25 -12.53 17.66
CA GLU A 279 -10.19 -11.77 18.34
C GLU A 279 -10.05 -10.33 17.80
N MET A 280 -10.51 -10.05 16.58
CA MET A 280 -10.39 -8.73 15.96
C MET A 280 -11.61 -7.82 16.19
N GLN A 281 -12.72 -8.37 16.68
CA GLN A 281 -13.97 -7.64 16.94
C GLN A 281 -13.82 -6.38 17.82
N PRO A 282 -12.94 -6.34 18.83
CA PRO A 282 -12.75 -5.12 19.63
C PRO A 282 -12.08 -3.95 18.90
N PHE A 283 -11.46 -4.19 17.74
CA PHE A 283 -10.60 -3.20 17.09
C PHE A 283 -11.29 -2.38 16.00
N PHE A 284 -12.44 -2.81 15.48
CA PHE A 284 -13.21 -2.07 14.48
C PHE A 284 -14.67 -2.50 14.49
N GLN A 285 -15.57 -1.63 13.99
CA GLN A 285 -17.02 -1.84 14.09
C GLN A 285 -17.66 -2.24 12.76
N ARG A 286 -17.09 -1.83 11.63
CA ARG A 286 -17.70 -1.99 10.30
C ARG A 286 -16.68 -2.51 9.29
N ALA A 287 -17.16 -3.17 8.25
CA ALA A 287 -16.34 -3.72 7.17
C ALA A 287 -16.92 -3.39 5.79
N ILE A 288 -16.06 -3.01 4.84
CA ILE A 288 -16.40 -2.86 3.42
C ILE A 288 -15.49 -3.76 2.59
N ILE A 289 -16.08 -4.71 1.86
CA ILE A 289 -15.34 -5.76 1.12
C ILE A 289 -15.53 -5.52 -0.37
N GLN A 290 -14.50 -5.06 -1.06
CA GLN A 290 -14.56 -4.72 -2.49
C GLN A 290 -13.90 -5.81 -3.33
N SER A 291 -14.61 -6.32 -4.34
CA SER A 291 -14.06 -7.25 -5.34
C SER A 291 -13.38 -8.50 -4.75
N ALA A 292 -13.93 -9.05 -3.65
CA ALA A 292 -13.46 -10.29 -3.03
C ALA A 292 -14.61 -11.31 -2.93
N PRO A 293 -14.92 -12.04 -4.01
CA PRO A 293 -15.93 -13.08 -3.97
C PRO A 293 -15.58 -14.13 -2.92
N MET A 294 -16.55 -14.46 -2.05
CA MET A 294 -16.37 -15.47 -0.98
C MET A 294 -16.13 -16.90 -1.52
N THR A 295 -16.26 -17.09 -2.83
CA THR A 295 -15.97 -18.35 -3.52
C THR A 295 -14.48 -18.57 -3.82
N ILE A 296 -13.63 -17.55 -3.68
CA ILE A 296 -12.18 -17.70 -3.86
C ILE A 296 -11.58 -18.14 -2.52
N PRO A 297 -11.16 -19.41 -2.36
CA PRO A 297 -10.64 -19.89 -1.10
C PRO A 297 -9.25 -19.29 -0.83
N PHE A 298 -8.93 -19.12 0.46
CA PHE A 298 -7.54 -19.01 0.87
C PHE A 298 -6.84 -20.35 0.62
N ARG A 299 -5.58 -20.30 0.19
CA ARG A 299 -4.77 -21.52 0.15
C ARG A 299 -4.60 -22.07 1.57
N THR A 300 -4.74 -23.37 1.70
CA THR A 300 -4.43 -24.13 2.90
C THR A 300 -2.93 -24.09 3.20
N TYR A 301 -2.57 -24.41 4.44
CA TYR A 301 -1.16 -24.53 4.83
C TYR A 301 -0.40 -25.51 3.93
N SER A 302 -0.97 -26.68 3.61
CA SER A 302 -0.36 -27.67 2.73
C SER A 302 -0.12 -27.15 1.31
N GLU A 303 -1.03 -26.34 0.77
CA GLU A 303 -0.86 -25.72 -0.55
C GLU A 303 0.22 -24.63 -0.52
N TYR A 304 0.44 -23.97 0.61
CA TYR A 304 1.50 -22.97 0.78
C TYR A 304 2.89 -23.55 1.04
N VAL A 305 2.99 -24.80 1.51
CA VAL A 305 4.27 -25.50 1.67
C VAL A 305 4.93 -25.78 0.31
N ILE A 306 4.16 -26.08 -0.73
CA ILE A 306 4.69 -26.42 -2.06
C ILE A 306 5.55 -25.27 -2.64
N PRO A 307 5.07 -24.01 -2.71
CA PRO A 307 5.92 -22.88 -3.10
C PRO A 307 7.18 -22.74 -2.24
N GLY A 308 7.11 -22.98 -0.93
CA GLY A 308 8.28 -22.93 -0.05
C GLY A 308 9.32 -24.01 -0.33
N VAL A 309 8.89 -25.21 -0.71
CA VAL A 309 9.77 -26.29 -1.18
C VAL A 309 10.47 -25.91 -2.48
N LEU A 310 9.73 -25.36 -3.45
CA LEU A 310 10.29 -24.91 -4.73
C LEU A 310 11.26 -23.74 -4.53
N LEU A 311 10.94 -22.81 -3.62
CA LEU A 311 11.81 -21.70 -3.24
C LEU A 311 13.16 -22.19 -2.71
N ALA A 312 13.17 -23.26 -1.90
CA ALA A 312 14.42 -23.85 -1.40
C ALA A 312 15.36 -24.26 -2.54
N GLY A 313 14.81 -24.93 -3.57
CA GLY A 313 15.57 -25.33 -4.74
C GLY A 313 16.13 -24.15 -5.54
N GLN A 314 15.34 -23.09 -5.72
CA GLN A 314 15.77 -21.86 -6.41
C GLN A 314 16.85 -21.10 -5.63
N LEU A 315 16.82 -21.15 -4.30
CA LEU A 315 17.83 -20.52 -3.44
C LEU A 315 19.07 -21.42 -3.19
N HIS A 316 19.12 -22.60 -3.80
CA HIS A 316 20.15 -23.61 -3.55
C HIS A 316 20.29 -23.99 -2.07
N CYS A 317 19.17 -24.01 -1.36
CA CYS A 317 19.06 -24.37 0.04
C CYS A 317 18.38 -25.73 0.20
N THR A 318 18.60 -26.39 1.34
CA THR A 318 17.85 -27.60 1.69
C THR A 318 16.41 -27.24 2.02
N ILE A 319 15.46 -28.11 1.69
CA ILE A 319 14.05 -27.93 2.05
C ILE A 319 13.92 -27.75 3.57
N GLY A 320 13.24 -26.69 3.99
CA GLY A 320 13.05 -26.36 5.41
C GLY A 320 14.26 -25.70 6.10
N ASP A 321 15.36 -25.46 5.39
CA ASP A 321 16.53 -24.76 5.93
C ASP A 321 16.34 -23.25 5.97
N VAL A 322 15.57 -22.80 6.95
CA VAL A 322 15.29 -21.38 7.18
C VAL A 322 16.58 -20.60 7.47
N ALA A 323 17.60 -21.23 8.07
CA ALA A 323 18.88 -20.56 8.31
C ALA A 323 19.56 -20.18 6.99
N CYS A 324 19.56 -21.08 6.00
CA CYS A 324 20.04 -20.77 4.65
C CYS A 324 19.22 -19.67 3.97
N PHE A 325 17.90 -19.65 4.15
CA PHE A 325 17.05 -18.61 3.57
C PHE A 325 17.33 -17.23 4.17
N LEU A 326 17.63 -17.17 5.46
CA LEU A 326 17.96 -15.91 6.16
C LEU A 326 19.30 -15.31 5.70
N THR A 327 20.20 -16.10 5.10
CA THR A 327 21.46 -15.55 4.54
C THR A 327 21.28 -14.93 3.16
N ARG A 328 20.11 -15.05 2.53
CA ARG A 328 19.86 -14.56 1.17
C ARG A 328 19.48 -13.08 1.18
N SER A 329 19.90 -12.36 0.14
CA SER A 329 19.48 -10.98 -0.07
C SER A 329 18.00 -10.90 -0.43
N MET A 330 17.42 -9.71 -0.28
CA MET A 330 16.06 -9.40 -0.73
C MET A 330 15.88 -9.75 -2.22
N ASP A 331 16.83 -9.35 -3.06
CA ASP A 331 16.76 -9.55 -4.52
C ASP A 331 16.86 -11.01 -4.93
N GLU A 332 17.72 -11.80 -4.27
CA GLU A 332 17.82 -13.25 -4.48
C GLU A 332 16.48 -13.94 -4.18
N ILE A 333 15.83 -13.53 -3.09
CA ILE A 333 14.53 -14.06 -2.67
C ILE A 333 13.43 -13.67 -3.66
N ILE A 334 13.40 -12.42 -4.13
CA ILE A 334 12.43 -11.97 -5.14
C ILE A 334 12.63 -12.72 -6.46
N ALA A 335 13.88 -12.88 -6.91
CA ALA A 335 14.20 -13.62 -8.13
C ALA A 335 13.74 -15.09 -8.03
N ALA A 336 14.00 -15.73 -6.88
CA ALA A 336 13.54 -17.09 -6.61
C ALA A 336 12.01 -17.18 -6.57
N GLN A 337 11.31 -16.23 -5.94
CA GLN A 337 9.85 -16.16 -5.96
C GLN A 337 9.31 -16.04 -7.39
N ASN A 338 9.91 -15.21 -8.24
CA ASN A 338 9.50 -15.06 -9.64
C ASN A 338 9.63 -16.37 -10.42
N ALA A 339 10.72 -17.11 -10.22
CA ALA A 339 10.90 -18.42 -10.82
C ALA A 339 9.82 -19.42 -10.36
N VAL A 340 9.50 -19.44 -9.06
CA VAL A 340 8.43 -20.30 -8.51
C VAL A 340 7.05 -19.92 -9.06
N ASN A 341 6.74 -18.63 -9.14
CA ASN A 341 5.49 -18.13 -9.70
C ASN A 341 5.31 -18.56 -11.17
N ALA A 342 6.37 -18.46 -11.98
CA ALA A 342 6.35 -18.89 -13.38
C ALA A 342 6.09 -20.40 -13.52
N LEU A 343 6.70 -21.22 -12.65
CA LEU A 343 6.46 -22.67 -12.60
C LEU A 343 5.02 -22.99 -12.20
N GLU A 344 4.45 -22.26 -11.23
CA GLU A 344 3.07 -22.49 -10.80
C GLU A 344 2.06 -22.16 -11.92
N ILE A 345 2.29 -21.07 -12.66
CA ILE A 345 1.47 -20.71 -13.82
C ILE A 345 1.55 -21.80 -14.88
N LEU A 346 2.76 -22.26 -15.23
CA LEU A 346 2.96 -23.31 -16.22
C LEU A 346 2.25 -24.61 -15.79
N TYR A 347 2.40 -25.00 -14.52
CA TYR A 347 1.73 -26.20 -13.99
C TYR A 347 0.22 -26.10 -14.11
N ARG A 348 -0.38 -24.95 -13.75
CA ARG A 348 -1.83 -24.72 -13.86
C ARG A 348 -2.32 -24.73 -15.31
N MET A 349 -1.55 -24.14 -16.22
CA MET A 349 -1.88 -24.17 -17.65
C MET A 349 -1.89 -25.61 -18.17
N VAL A 350 -0.87 -26.40 -17.83
CA VAL A 350 -0.79 -27.81 -18.22
C VAL A 350 -1.90 -28.62 -17.53
N SER A 351 -2.11 -28.51 -16.22
CA SER A 351 -3.14 -29.29 -15.53
C SER A 351 -4.55 -29.03 -16.09
N ASN A 352 -4.85 -27.77 -16.43
CA ASN A 352 -6.14 -27.38 -16.98
C ASN A 352 -6.30 -27.78 -18.46
N SER A 353 -5.24 -27.75 -19.26
CA SER A 353 -5.27 -28.21 -20.64
C SER A 353 -5.42 -29.73 -20.78
N TRP A 354 -5.08 -30.50 -19.74
CA TRP A 354 -5.12 -31.97 -19.76
C TRP A 354 -6.28 -32.58 -18.95
N GLY A 355 -7.19 -31.77 -18.41
CA GLY A 355 -8.48 -32.24 -17.87
C GLY A 355 -8.42 -33.14 -16.63
N PHE A 356 -7.33 -33.10 -15.86
CA PHE A 356 -7.26 -33.80 -14.57
C PHE A 356 -7.84 -32.89 -13.47
N SER A 357 -9.16 -32.99 -13.26
CA SER A 357 -9.85 -32.47 -12.07
C SER A 357 -9.99 -33.52 -10.99
#